data_AF-A0A7J8P5L5-F1
#
_entry.id   AF-A0A7J8P5L5-F1
#
_cell.length_a   1.000
_cell.length_b   1.000
_cell.length_c   1.000
_cell.angle_alpha   90.00
_cell.angle_beta   90.00
_cell.angle_gamma   90.00
#
_symmetry.space_group_name_H-M   'P 1'
#
loop_
_entity.id
_entity.type
_entity.pdbx_description
1 polymer ?
#
loop_
_entity_poly.entity_id
_entity_poly.type
_entity_poly.pdbx_seq_one_letter_code
_entity_poly.pdbx_strand_id
1 'polypeptide(L)'
;MGGEGKVYTLAEFSQHNNAKDCWLLIGGKVYNVTKFLEDHPGGDEVLLSASGKDATDDFEDVGHSSSARAMLHELYVGDIDASTIPT
;
A
#
# COMPACT_ATOMS: atom_id res chain seq x y z
N MET A 1 -10.87 19.86 -7.58
CA MET A 1 -12.07 19.06 -7.28
C MET A 1 -11.55 17.64 -7.07
N GLY A 2 -11.11 17.27 -5.88
CA GLY A 2 -12.00 16.96 -4.75
C GLY A 2 -12.15 15.45 -4.70
N GLY A 3 -11.09 14.77 -4.26
CA GLY A 3 -11.18 13.40 -3.80
C GLY A 3 -10.58 13.42 -2.40
N GLU A 4 -11.41 13.71 -1.40
CA GLU A 4 -11.05 13.45 -0.01
C GLU A 4 -10.82 11.93 0.09
N GLY A 5 -9.57 11.51 -0.10
CA GLY A 5 -9.16 10.15 0.18
C GLY A 5 -9.51 9.85 1.62
N LYS A 6 -10.06 8.67 1.89
CA LYS A 6 -10.35 8.26 3.26
C LYS A 6 -9.03 8.29 4.04
N VAL A 7 -9.03 8.91 5.21
CA VAL A 7 -7.87 8.90 6.10
C VAL A 7 -7.98 7.69 7.02
N TYR A 8 -6.91 6.91 7.09
CA TYR A 8 -6.83 5.72 7.95
C TYR A 8 -5.82 5.95 9.06
N THR A 9 -6.14 5.51 10.27
CA THR A 9 -5.11 5.39 11.31
C THR A 9 -4.20 4.20 11.02
N LEU A 10 -2.97 4.22 11.55
CA LEU A 10 -2.06 3.08 11.43
C LEU A 10 -2.68 1.80 12.00
N ALA A 11 -3.44 1.90 13.09
CA ALA A 11 -4.11 0.76 13.71
C ALA A 11 -5.18 0.13 12.80
N GLU A 12 -5.99 0.95 12.12
CA GLU A 12 -6.99 0.48 11.14
C GLU A 12 -6.30 -0.12 9.92
N PHE A 13 -5.30 0.58 9.36
CA PHE A 13 -4.53 0.12 8.21
C PHE A 13 -3.88 -1.24 8.47
N SER A 14 -3.22 -1.44 9.62
CA SER A 14 -2.51 -2.68 9.95
C SER A 14 -3.42 -3.91 10.13
N GLN A 15 -4.74 -3.76 10.14
CA GLN A 15 -5.68 -4.90 10.10
C GLN A 15 -5.74 -5.56 8.71
N HIS A 16 -5.38 -4.82 7.65
CA HIS A 16 -5.43 -5.26 6.27
C HIS A 16 -4.12 -5.96 5.86
N ASN A 17 -3.88 -7.15 6.46
CA ASN A 17 -2.58 -7.81 6.48
C ASN A 17 -2.56 -9.27 5.96
N ASN A 18 -3.52 -9.66 5.10
CA ASN A 18 -3.63 -11.06 4.64
C ASN A 18 -4.01 -11.18 3.16
N ALA A 19 -3.91 -12.38 2.59
CA ALA A 19 -4.13 -12.60 1.16
C ALA A 19 -5.53 -12.26 0.62
N LYS A 20 -6.54 -12.15 1.50
CA LYS A 20 -7.90 -11.75 1.12
C LYS A 20 -8.17 -10.27 1.38
N ASP A 21 -7.24 -9.58 2.03
CA ASP A 21 -7.33 -8.18 2.42
C ASP A 21 -5.92 -7.65 2.66
N CYS A 22 -5.21 -7.39 1.56
CA CYS A 22 -3.79 -7.05 1.55
C CYS A 22 -3.62 -5.58 1.15
N TRP A 23 -3.19 -4.76 2.10
CA TRP A 23 -2.96 -3.33 1.86
C TRP A 23 -1.51 -2.96 2.14
N LEU A 24 -1.01 -1.97 1.40
CA LEU A 24 0.34 -1.43 1.56
C LEU A 24 0.28 0.07 1.82
N LEU A 25 1.22 0.54 2.63
CA LEU A 25 1.48 1.95 2.84
C LEU A 25 2.75 2.31 2.07
N ILE A 26 2.66 3.25 1.12
CA ILE A 26 3.79 3.72 0.32
C ILE A 26 3.71 5.25 0.27
N GLY A 27 4.73 5.94 0.78
CA GLY A 27 4.82 7.40 0.76
C GLY A 27 3.64 8.11 1.45
N GLY A 28 3.14 7.54 2.55
CA GLY A 28 1.97 8.08 3.28
C GLY A 28 0.62 7.77 2.64
N LYS A 29 0.59 6.98 1.56
CA LYS A 29 -0.63 6.60 0.84
C LYS A 29 -0.94 5.13 1.00
N VAL A 30 -2.22 4.83 1.11
CA VAL A 30 -2.74 3.48 1.34
C VAL A 30 -3.25 2.90 0.03
N TYR A 31 -2.79 1.69 -0.28
CA TYR A 31 -3.09 0.96 -1.51
C TYR A 31 -3.66 -0.41 -1.19
N ASN A 32 -4.82 -0.74 -1.77
CA ASN A 32 -5.38 -2.09 -1.70
C ASN A 32 -4.86 -2.93 -2.87
N VAL A 33 -3.91 -3.81 -2.59
CA VAL A 33 -3.26 -4.68 -3.58
C VAL A 33 -3.86 -6.09 -3.63
N THR A 34 -4.96 -6.34 -2.90
CA THR A 34 -5.57 -7.69 -2.78
C THR A 34 -5.82 -8.36 -4.13
N LYS A 35 -6.34 -7.61 -5.11
CA LYS A 35 -6.62 -8.13 -6.45
C LYS A 35 -5.40 -8.18 -7.36
N PHE A 36 -4.30 -7.54 -6.96
CA PHE A 36 -3.07 -7.43 -7.73
C PHE A 36 -2.02 -8.47 -7.29
N LEU A 37 -2.27 -9.24 -6.23
CA LEU A 37 -1.33 -10.22 -5.69
C LEU A 37 -0.80 -11.17 -6.77
N GLU A 38 -1.69 -11.78 -7.55
CA GLU A 38 -1.33 -12.76 -8.59
C GLU A 38 -0.74 -12.11 -9.86
N ASP A 39 -0.99 -10.82 -10.06
CA ASP A 39 -0.52 -10.05 -11.21
C ASP A 39 0.83 -9.34 -10.95
N HIS A 40 1.32 -9.39 -9.69
CA HIS A 40 2.55 -8.71 -9.31
C HIS A 40 3.78 -9.43 -9.88
N PRO A 41 4.59 -8.79 -10.76
CA PRO A 41 5.74 -9.45 -11.38
C PRO A 41 6.82 -9.90 -10.39
N GLY A 42 6.88 -9.29 -9.20
CA GLY A 42 7.79 -9.66 -8.12
C GLY A 42 7.31 -10.82 -7.24
N GLY A 43 6.13 -11.39 -7.53
CA GLY A 43 5.47 -12.43 -6.75
C GLY A 43 4.52 -11.88 -5.67
N ASP A 44 3.55 -12.69 -5.26
CA ASP A 44 2.58 -12.36 -4.22
C ASP A 44 3.21 -12.39 -2.81
N GLU A 45 4.15 -13.30 -2.56
CA GLU A 45 4.82 -13.49 -1.28
C GLU A 45 5.44 -12.19 -0.73
N VAL A 46 6.05 -11.36 -1.59
CA VAL A 46 6.66 -10.10 -1.17
C VAL A 46 5.61 -9.05 -0.76
N LEU A 47 4.46 -9.01 -1.44
CA LEU A 47 3.35 -8.13 -1.08
C LEU A 47 2.70 -8.57 0.23
N LEU A 48 2.54 -9.88 0.43
CA LEU A 48 2.00 -10.44 1.67
C LEU A 48 2.90 -10.18 2.87
N SER A 49 4.23 -10.28 2.70
CA SER A 49 5.20 -9.96 3.75
C SER A 49 5.14 -8.50 4.19
N ALA A 50 4.90 -7.59 3.23
CA ALA A 50 4.78 -6.15 3.42
C ALA A 50 3.37 -5.69 3.83
N SER A 51 2.39 -6.60 3.84
CA SER A 51 0.99 -6.29 4.09
C SER A 51 0.74 -5.71 5.48
N GLY A 52 -0.06 -4.64 5.56
CA GLY A 52 -0.37 -3.93 6.80
C GLY A 52 0.81 -3.16 7.41
N LYS A 53 1.88 -2.93 6.63
CA LYS A 53 3.10 -2.20 7.04
C LYS A 53 3.43 -1.08 6.05
N ASP A 54 4.33 -0.20 6.48
CA ASP A 54 5.00 0.75 5.58
C ASP A 54 6.00 -0.01 4.71
N ALA A 55 5.75 -0.01 3.40
CA ALA A 55 6.53 -0.67 2.37
C ALA A 55 7.23 0.37 1.47
N THR A 56 7.33 1.64 1.91
CA THR A 56 7.93 2.72 1.13
C THR A 56 9.36 2.41 0.73
N ASP A 57 10.18 2.00 1.70
CA ASP A 57 11.60 1.70 1.45
C ASP A 57 11.75 0.48 0.54
N ASP A 58 11.00 -0.61 0.78
CA ASP A 58 11.00 -1.80 -0.08
C ASP A 58 10.61 -1.45 -1.53
N PHE A 59 9.59 -0.62 -1.71
CA PHE A 59 9.10 -0.22 -3.03
C PHE A 59 10.12 0.62 -3.80
N GLU A 60 10.79 1.56 -3.12
CA GLU A 60 11.78 2.45 -3.71
C GLU A 60 13.11 1.74 -3.99
N ASP A 61 13.57 0.84 -3.11
CA ASP A 61 14.82 0.08 -3.27
C ASP A 61 14.76 -0.88 -4.46
N VAL A 62 13.60 -1.48 -4.73
CA VAL A 62 13.36 -2.29 -5.93
C VAL A 62 13.46 -1.47 -7.22
N GLY A 63 13.19 -0.16 -7.18
CA GLY A 63 13.29 0.71 -8.34
C GLY A 63 12.20 0.46 -9.40
N HIS A 64 10.94 0.31 -8.96
CA HIS A 64 9.78 0.07 -9.83
C HIS A 64 9.71 1.03 -11.04
N SER A 65 9.20 0.56 -12.19
CA SER A 65 9.10 1.42 -13.38
C SER A 65 8.08 2.57 -13.21
N SER A 66 8.15 3.59 -14.08
CA SER A 66 7.14 4.66 -14.12
C SER A 66 5.73 4.12 -14.35
N SER A 67 5.58 3.05 -15.14
CA SER A 67 4.30 2.40 -15.39
C SER A 67 3.77 1.69 -14.15
N ALA A 68 4.65 1.03 -13.37
CA ALA A 68 4.27 0.42 -12.09
C ALA A 68 3.83 1.48 -11.07
N ARG A 69 4.53 2.62 -11.01
CA ARG A 69 4.12 3.76 -10.18
C ARG A 69 2.79 4.36 -10.62
N ALA A 70 2.49 4.40 -11.92
CA ALA A 70 1.20 4.85 -12.43
C ALA A 70 0.06 3.90 -12.03
N MET A 71 0.32 2.59 -11.97
CA MET A 71 -0.68 1.59 -11.57
C MET A 71 -1.15 1.77 -10.11
N LEU A 72 -0.29 2.30 -9.23
CA LEU A 72 -0.68 2.61 -7.84
C LEU A 72 -1.90 3.54 -7.76
N HIS A 73 -2.13 4.40 -8.75
CA HIS A 73 -3.31 5.25 -8.80
C HIS A 73 -4.62 4.46 -8.79
N GLU A 74 -4.67 3.31 -9.47
CA GLU A 74 -5.85 2.45 -9.54
C GLU A 74 -6.06 1.62 -8.26
N LEU A 75 -5.00 1.44 -7.46
CA LEU A 75 -5.01 0.69 -6.20
C LEU A 75 -5.20 1.61 -4.98
N TYR A 76 -5.20 2.92 -5.19
CA TYR A 76 -5.28 3.91 -4.12
C TYR A 76 -6.64 3.87 -3.42
N VAL A 77 -6.62 3.83 -2.09
CA VAL A 77 -7.85 3.83 -1.27
C VAL A 77 -7.89 4.98 -0.26
N GLY A 78 -6.77 5.64 0.01
CA GLY A 78 -6.73 6.75 0.96
C GLY A 78 -5.34 7.14 1.41
N ASP A 79 -5.28 8.06 2.38
CA ASP A 79 -4.04 8.51 3.00
C ASP A 79 -3.93 7.96 4.44
N ILE A 80 -2.72 7.88 4.97
CA ILE A 80 -2.49 7.54 6.38
C ILE A 80 -2.53 8.81 7.24
N ASP A 81 -3.10 8.73 8.44
CA ASP A 81 -2.91 9.77 9.45
C ASP A 81 -1.49 9.67 10.02
N ALA A 82 -0.60 10.53 9.54
CA ALA A 82 0.79 10.60 9.98
C ALA A 82 0.95 10.80 11.50
N SER A 83 -0.05 11.35 12.18
CA SER A 83 -0.05 11.52 13.64
C SER A 83 -0.14 10.19 14.40
N THR A 84 -0.53 9.11 13.71
CA THR A 84 -0.67 7.76 14.27
C THR A 84 0.52 6.86 13.99
N ILE A 85 1.51 7.35 13.23
CA ILE A 85 2.76 6.63 12.97
C ILE A 85 3.69 6.83 14.18
N PRO A 86 4.17 5.75 14.82
CA PRO A 86 5.15 5.86 15.89
C PRO A 86 6.45 6.51 15.38
N THR A 87 6.91 7.56 16.06
CA THR A 87 8.28 8.13 15.91
C THR A 87 9.35 7.25 16.51
#